data_AF-A0A7R9K7V5-F1
#
_entry.id   AF-A0A7R9K7V5-F1
#
_cell.length_a   1.000
_cell.length_b   1.000
_cell.length_c   1.000
_cell.angle_alpha   90.00
_cell.angle_beta   90.00
_cell.angle_gamma   90.00
#
_symmetry.space_group_name_H-M   'P 1'
#
loop_
_entity.id
_entity.type
_entity.pdbx_description
1 polymer ?
#
loop_
_entity_poly.entity_id
_entity_poly.type
_entity_poly.pdbx_seq_one_letter_code
_entity_poly.pdbx_strand_id
1 'polypeptide(L)'
;MANEAPVTTKYDPGVSWDGQISDSIDLVGNMEPISSLEGEYASDEIFHQKVQDLSRKYKSMRRTRPDGNCFFRGFSYAYLEYLLKNKEEYKRFYELASKSKDDLVTMGFPKFTVEDFHDTFMEVVKKVGESSDNFSQPELHDLFNQQSYSDYVVVYLRLITSGQLQRDSEFYQNFIDGKRTVLEFCHQVGVELLMK
;
A
#
# COMPACT_ATOMS: atom_id res chain seq x y z
N MET A 1 5.12 29.92 21.73
CA MET A 1 4.68 29.39 20.42
C MET A 1 5.92 29.22 19.57
N ALA A 2 6.55 28.05 19.64
CA ALA A 2 7.65 27.72 18.74
C ALA A 2 7.02 27.22 17.43
N ASN A 3 7.30 27.91 16.33
CA ASN A 3 7.01 27.40 14.98
C ASN A 3 7.96 26.23 14.73
N GLU A 4 7.44 25.00 14.80
CA GLU A 4 8.13 23.85 14.24
C GLU A 4 8.15 23.98 12.72
N ALA A 5 9.34 23.90 12.12
CA ALA A 5 9.50 23.88 10.68
C ALA A 5 8.80 22.64 10.10
N PRO A 6 8.17 22.72 8.92
CA PRO A 6 7.55 21.56 8.30
C PRO A 6 8.62 20.47 8.11
N VAL A 7 8.31 19.25 8.58
CA VAL A 7 9.14 18.06 8.36
C VAL A 7 9.38 17.92 6.87
N THR A 8 10.61 18.14 6.43
CA THR A 8 10.95 18.06 5.01
C THR A 8 10.92 16.60 4.59
N THR A 9 10.12 16.27 3.57
CA THR A 9 10.01 14.96 2.90
C THR A 9 11.26 14.54 2.13
N LYS A 10 12.41 15.17 2.40
CA LYS A 10 13.67 14.85 1.72
C LYS A 10 14.07 13.43 2.09
N TYR A 11 14.26 12.61 1.07
CA TYR A 11 14.93 11.33 1.22
C TYR A 11 16.38 11.58 1.62
N ASP A 12 16.68 11.40 2.90
CA ASP A 12 18.03 11.40 3.44
C ASP A 12 18.45 9.96 3.75
N PRO A 13 19.42 9.38 3.01
CA PRO A 13 19.86 8.00 3.23
C PRO A 13 20.58 7.79 4.58
N GLY A 14 20.89 8.86 5.32
CA GLY A 14 21.50 8.83 6.65
C GLY A 14 20.52 8.98 7.82
N VAL A 15 19.23 9.25 7.57
CA VAL A 15 18.23 9.42 8.63
C VAL A 15 17.58 8.07 8.94
N SER A 16 17.79 7.59 10.17
CA SER A 16 16.90 6.59 10.77
C SER A 16 15.53 7.24 10.90
N TRP A 17 14.56 6.78 10.11
CA TRP A 17 13.16 7.16 10.29
C TRP A 17 12.67 6.46 11.57
N ASP A 18 13.05 7.00 12.71
CA ASP A 18 12.52 6.57 14.00
C ASP A 18 11.00 6.72 13.92
N GLY A 19 10.23 5.72 14.39
CA GLY A 19 8.78 5.62 14.16
C GLY A 19 7.99 6.89 14.50
N GLN A 20 8.51 7.72 15.41
CA GLN A 20 7.95 9.01 15.82
C GLN A 20 7.89 10.05 14.68
N ILE A 21 8.81 10.03 13.71
CA ILE A 21 8.77 10.92 12.54
C ILE A 21 7.73 10.44 11.53
N SER A 22 7.55 9.12 11.41
CA SER A 22 6.58 8.52 10.48
C SER A 22 5.14 8.89 10.84
N ASP A 23 4.82 8.96 12.13
CA ASP A 23 3.47 9.24 12.63
C ASP A 23 3.01 10.67 12.33
N SER A 24 3.95 11.59 12.07
CA SER A 24 3.67 12.96 11.64
C SER A 24 3.35 13.10 10.14
N ILE A 25 3.56 12.03 9.37
CA ILE A 25 3.35 11.99 7.92
C ILE A 25 2.06 11.23 7.63
N ASP A 26 1.18 11.76 6.78
CA ASP A 26 -0.03 11.06 6.35
C ASP A 26 0.28 9.68 5.75
N LEU A 27 -0.60 8.70 6.00
CA LEU A 27 -0.47 7.35 5.45
C LEU A 27 -0.49 7.39 3.92
N VAL A 28 -1.43 8.16 3.37
CA VAL A 28 -1.50 8.54 1.96
C VAL A 28 -1.66 10.05 1.90
N GLY A 29 -0.70 10.74 1.29
CA GLY A 29 -0.72 12.19 1.17
C GLY A 29 -1.71 12.74 0.15
N ASN A 30 -1.93 14.04 0.22
CA ASN A 30 -2.70 14.79 -0.76
C ASN A 30 -2.11 14.67 -2.17
N MET A 31 -2.95 14.88 -3.19
CA MET A 31 -2.49 14.90 -4.57
C MET A 31 -1.72 16.19 -4.83
N GLU A 32 -0.48 16.06 -5.27
CA GLU A 32 0.43 17.17 -5.54
C GLU A 32 0.96 17.10 -6.99
N PRO A 33 1.31 18.24 -7.61
CA PRO A 33 1.92 18.23 -8.93
C PRO A 33 3.33 17.61 -8.87
N ILE A 34 3.77 16.92 -9.93
CA ILE A 34 5.13 16.33 -9.98
C ILE A 34 6.22 17.39 -9.77
N SER A 35 5.96 18.64 -10.17
CA SER A 35 6.88 19.76 -9.97
C SER A 35 7.19 20.05 -8.50
N SER A 36 6.40 19.55 -7.54
CA SER A 36 6.74 19.68 -6.12
C SER A 36 8.07 18.97 -5.77
N LEU A 37 8.47 17.96 -6.55
CA LEU A 37 9.75 17.29 -6.40
C LEU A 37 10.95 18.14 -6.85
N GLU A 38 10.75 19.16 -7.69
CA GLU A 38 11.87 19.93 -8.26
C GLU A 38 12.67 20.65 -7.17
N GLY A 39 11.98 21.18 -6.15
CA GLY A 39 12.61 21.84 -5.00
C GLY A 39 13.36 20.87 -4.08
N GLU A 40 12.94 19.60 -4.02
CA GLU A 40 13.60 18.57 -3.19
C GLU A 40 14.97 18.19 -3.76
N TYR A 41 15.07 18.13 -5.08
CA TYR A 41 16.27 17.69 -5.81
C TYR A 41 17.00 18.86 -6.51
N ALA A 42 16.74 20.11 -6.12
CA ALA A 42 17.35 21.27 -6.78
C ALA A 42 18.90 21.28 -6.71
N SER A 43 19.48 20.62 -5.72
CA SER A 43 20.94 20.48 -5.57
C SER A 43 21.55 19.27 -6.27
N ASP A 44 20.73 18.43 -6.91
CA ASP A 44 21.16 17.23 -7.63
C ASP A 44 20.68 17.29 -9.09
N GLU A 45 21.59 17.64 -9.99
CA GLU A 45 21.30 17.87 -11.41
C GLU A 45 20.70 16.63 -12.09
N ILE A 46 21.14 15.43 -11.71
CA ILE A 46 20.67 14.17 -12.31
C ILE A 46 19.23 13.91 -11.88
N PHE A 47 18.92 14.04 -10.59
CA PHE A 47 17.56 13.85 -10.10
C PHE A 47 16.63 14.96 -10.58
N HIS A 48 17.10 16.21 -10.65
CA HIS A 48 16.32 17.31 -11.22
C HIS A 48 15.92 17.02 -12.67
N GLN A 49 16.84 16.53 -13.51
CA GLN A 49 16.53 16.15 -14.89
C GLN A 49 15.51 15.01 -14.97
N LYS A 50 15.60 14.01 -14.07
CA LYS A 50 14.61 12.92 -13.99
C LYS A 50 13.23 13.43 -13.58
N VAL A 51 13.15 14.38 -12.66
CA VAL A 51 11.88 15.02 -12.26
C VAL A 51 11.26 15.75 -13.44
N GLN A 52 12.05 16.52 -14.21
CA GLN A 52 11.54 17.18 -15.42
C GLN A 52 10.98 16.18 -16.44
N ASP A 53 11.65 15.04 -16.64
CA ASP A 53 11.15 13.99 -17.54
C ASP A 53 9.87 13.33 -17.02
N LEU A 54 9.72 13.18 -15.70
CA LEU A 54 8.49 12.69 -15.08
C LEU A 54 7.34 13.69 -15.24
N SER A 55 7.58 14.98 -15.03
CA SER A 55 6.58 16.06 -15.18
C SER A 55 5.99 16.14 -16.59
N ARG A 56 6.71 15.64 -17.61
CA ARG A 56 6.19 15.55 -18.99
C ARG A 56 5.19 14.40 -19.19
N LYS A 57 5.27 13.34 -18.36
CA LYS A 57 4.46 12.12 -18.48
C LYS A 57 3.29 12.07 -17.51
N TYR A 58 3.49 12.58 -16.30
CA TYR A 58 2.55 12.54 -15.21
C TYR A 58 2.26 13.94 -14.70
N LYS A 59 0.98 14.22 -14.41
CA LYS A 59 0.55 15.53 -13.93
C LYS A 59 0.75 15.68 -12.43
N SER A 60 0.48 14.61 -11.68
CA SER A 60 0.43 14.61 -10.24
C SER A 60 0.86 13.28 -9.65
N MET A 61 1.17 13.30 -8.36
CA MET A 61 1.48 12.15 -7.54
C MET A 61 0.82 12.27 -6.17
N ARG A 62 0.83 11.17 -5.42
CA ARG A 62 0.56 11.12 -3.98
C ARG A 62 1.73 10.43 -3.31
N ARG A 63 2.15 10.92 -2.16
CA ARG A 63 3.15 10.24 -1.32
C ARG A 63 2.47 9.21 -0.43
N THR A 64 3.24 8.20 -0.06
CA THR A 64 2.86 7.23 0.97
C THR A 64 3.87 7.30 2.10
N ARG A 65 3.43 7.12 3.34
CA ARG A 65 4.32 7.06 4.50
C ARG A 65 5.46 6.04 4.28
N PRO A 66 6.73 6.37 4.60
CA PRO A 66 7.87 5.47 4.44
C PRO A 66 7.99 4.49 5.62
N ASP A 67 6.96 3.67 5.84
CA ASP A 67 6.81 2.76 7.00
C ASP A 67 7.07 1.27 6.66
N GLY A 68 7.65 0.99 5.49
CA GLY A 68 7.81 -0.39 4.99
C GLY A 68 6.53 -1.03 4.46
N ASN A 69 5.39 -0.34 4.51
CA ASN A 69 4.11 -0.73 3.92
C ASN A 69 3.76 0.07 2.65
N CYS A 70 4.58 1.06 2.29
CA CYS A 70 4.38 2.01 1.19
C CYS A 70 3.95 1.36 -0.14
N PHE A 71 4.55 0.23 -0.52
CA PHE A 71 4.17 -0.49 -1.75
C PHE A 71 2.71 -0.94 -1.72
N PHE A 72 2.33 -1.72 -0.69
CA PHE A 72 0.98 -2.25 -0.57
C PHE A 72 -0.05 -1.13 -0.40
N ARG A 73 0.29 -0.11 0.39
CA ARG A 73 -0.58 1.04 0.66
C ARG A 73 -0.82 1.87 -0.60
N GLY A 74 0.24 2.19 -1.35
CA GLY A 74 0.15 2.91 -2.61
C GLY A 74 -0.59 2.11 -3.69
N PHE A 75 -0.29 0.82 -3.82
CA PHE A 75 -0.98 -0.09 -4.74
C PHE A 75 -2.48 -0.15 -4.44
N SER A 76 -2.85 -0.42 -3.19
CA SER A 76 -4.26 -0.58 -2.81
C SER A 76 -5.04 0.70 -2.99
N TYR A 77 -4.47 1.84 -2.57
CA TYR A 77 -5.14 3.14 -2.74
C TYR A 77 -5.41 3.43 -4.22
N ALA A 78 -4.38 3.34 -5.06
CA ALA A 78 -4.50 3.62 -6.49
C ALA A 78 -5.49 2.68 -7.17
N TYR A 79 -5.47 1.38 -6.82
CA TYR A 79 -6.38 0.41 -7.40
C TYR A 79 -7.83 0.67 -6.99
N LEU A 80 -8.10 0.91 -5.70
CA LEU A 80 -9.45 1.21 -5.21
C LEU A 80 -10.00 2.54 -5.76
N GLU A 81 -9.15 3.56 -5.90
CA GLU A 81 -9.54 4.83 -6.55
C GLU A 81 -9.94 4.61 -8.01
N TYR A 82 -9.26 3.70 -8.72
CA TYR A 82 -9.63 3.30 -10.07
C TYR A 82 -10.98 2.55 -10.10
N LEU A 83 -11.25 1.67 -9.13
CA LEU A 83 -12.52 0.94 -9.03
C LEU A 83 -13.73 1.86 -8.78
N LEU A 84 -13.56 3.01 -8.13
CA LEU A 84 -14.62 4.01 -7.98
C LEU A 84 -15.17 4.46 -9.35
N LYS A 85 -14.30 4.50 -10.38
CA LYS A 85 -14.62 4.95 -11.74
C LYS A 85 -14.92 3.81 -12.70
N ASN A 86 -14.57 2.57 -12.36
CA ASN A 86 -14.78 1.40 -13.21
C ASN A 86 -15.62 0.32 -12.50
N LYS A 87 -16.94 0.39 -12.71
CA LYS A 87 -17.91 -0.52 -12.07
C LYS A 87 -17.90 -1.95 -12.61
N GLU A 88 -17.43 -2.18 -13.83
CA GLU A 88 -17.26 -3.53 -14.37
C GLU A 88 -16.08 -4.23 -13.67
N GLU A 89 -14.95 -3.55 -13.61
CA GLU A 89 -13.75 -4.06 -12.93
C GLU A 89 -13.97 -4.21 -11.42
N TYR A 90 -14.74 -3.30 -10.81
CA TYR A 90 -15.19 -3.46 -9.42
C TYR A 90 -15.92 -4.79 -9.19
N LYS A 91 -16.87 -5.17 -10.05
CA LYS A 91 -17.62 -6.44 -9.90
C LYS A 91 -16.69 -7.64 -9.96
N ARG A 92 -15.78 -7.66 -10.95
CA ARG A 92 -14.77 -8.72 -11.09
C ARG A 92 -13.89 -8.81 -9.86
N PHE A 93 -13.39 -7.67 -9.38
CA PHE A 93 -12.54 -7.60 -8.19
C PHE A 93 -13.28 -8.03 -6.93
N TYR A 94 -14.53 -7.60 -6.74
CA TYR A 94 -15.35 -7.97 -5.59
C TYR A 94 -15.53 -9.49 -5.48
N GLU A 95 -15.79 -10.17 -6.59
CA GLU A 95 -15.92 -11.63 -6.62
C GLU A 95 -14.62 -12.34 -6.23
N LEU A 96 -13.47 -11.86 -6.74
CA LEU A 96 -12.15 -12.40 -6.40
C LEU A 96 -11.80 -12.15 -4.93
N ALA A 97 -12.00 -10.91 -4.47
CA ALA A 97 -11.77 -10.49 -3.09
C ALA A 97 -12.61 -11.31 -2.10
N SER A 98 -13.89 -11.57 -2.43
CA SER A 98 -14.79 -12.36 -1.60
C SER A 98 -14.33 -13.80 -1.44
N LYS A 99 -13.82 -14.44 -2.51
CA LYS A 99 -13.35 -15.84 -2.51
C LYS A 99 -11.96 -16.01 -1.91
N SER A 100 -11.14 -14.96 -1.92
CA SER A 100 -9.73 -15.04 -1.52
C SER A 100 -9.49 -15.55 -0.10
N LYS A 101 -10.43 -15.35 0.84
CA LYS A 101 -10.32 -15.90 2.20
C LYS A 101 -10.35 -17.43 2.17
N ASP A 102 -11.31 -18.01 1.46
CA ASP A 102 -11.48 -19.46 1.40
C ASP A 102 -10.29 -20.12 0.70
N ASP A 103 -9.72 -19.46 -0.31
CA ASP A 103 -8.48 -19.89 -0.95
C ASP A 103 -7.32 -19.92 0.05
N LEU A 104 -7.11 -18.85 0.84
CA LEU A 104 -6.06 -18.80 1.85
C LEU A 104 -6.24 -19.87 2.93
N VAL A 105 -7.47 -20.07 3.42
CA VAL A 105 -7.78 -21.11 4.41
C VAL A 105 -7.50 -22.51 3.85
N THR A 106 -7.87 -22.76 2.59
CA THR A 106 -7.58 -24.03 1.91
C THR A 106 -6.09 -24.29 1.77
N MET A 107 -5.28 -23.24 1.64
CA MET A 107 -3.82 -23.30 1.61
C MET A 107 -3.18 -23.49 2.99
N GLY A 108 -3.98 -23.58 4.06
CA GLY A 108 -3.50 -23.85 5.42
C GLY A 108 -3.22 -22.61 6.27
N PHE A 109 -3.60 -21.41 5.80
CA PHE A 109 -3.54 -20.22 6.64
C PHE A 109 -4.56 -20.33 7.78
N PRO A 110 -4.20 -19.97 9.04
CA PRO A 110 -5.12 -20.10 10.15
C PRO A 110 -6.35 -19.22 9.95
N LYS A 111 -7.54 -19.82 9.90
CA LYS A 111 -8.80 -19.11 9.62
C LYS A 111 -9.00 -17.90 10.53
N PHE A 112 -8.81 -18.07 11.84
CA PHE A 112 -9.00 -17.01 12.82
C PHE A 112 -8.07 -15.81 12.59
N THR A 113 -6.89 -16.02 11.98
CA THR A 113 -5.95 -14.95 11.65
C THR A 113 -6.37 -14.20 10.40
N VAL A 114 -6.89 -14.91 9.40
CA VAL A 114 -7.25 -14.31 8.09
C VAL A 114 -8.60 -13.58 8.15
N GLU A 115 -9.52 -14.04 9.00
CA GLU A 115 -10.91 -13.57 9.05
C GLU A 115 -11.03 -12.07 9.37
N ASP A 116 -10.39 -11.59 10.44
CA ASP A 116 -10.49 -10.18 10.85
C ASP A 116 -9.94 -9.22 9.80
N PHE A 117 -8.81 -9.58 9.16
CA PHE A 117 -8.21 -8.79 8.08
C PHE A 117 -9.06 -8.83 6.80
N HIS A 118 -9.63 -9.99 6.47
CA HIS A 118 -10.55 -10.13 5.33
C HIS A 118 -11.80 -9.29 5.51
N ASP A 119 -12.39 -9.32 6.70
CA ASP A 119 -13.64 -8.62 6.99
C ASP A 119 -13.45 -7.10 6.86
N THR A 120 -12.36 -6.56 7.41
CA THR A 120 -12.02 -5.13 7.27
C THR A 120 -11.70 -4.77 5.83
N PHE A 121 -10.92 -5.61 5.12
CA PHE A 121 -10.64 -5.42 3.70
C PHE A 121 -11.94 -5.36 2.88
N MET A 122 -12.85 -6.32 3.11
CA MET A 122 -14.13 -6.37 2.41
C MET A 122 -15.07 -5.21 2.79
N GLU A 123 -14.97 -4.66 4.00
CA GLU A 123 -15.68 -3.43 4.35
C GLU A 123 -15.25 -2.26 3.45
N VAL A 124 -13.94 -2.06 3.27
CA VAL A 124 -13.38 -1.03 2.38
C VAL A 124 -13.81 -1.29 0.94
N VAL A 125 -13.72 -2.54 0.45
CA VAL A 125 -14.14 -2.89 -0.90
C VAL A 125 -15.64 -2.62 -1.12
N LYS A 126 -16.50 -2.96 -0.15
CA LYS A 126 -17.94 -2.69 -0.24
C LYS A 126 -18.25 -1.20 -0.37
N LYS A 127 -17.56 -0.34 0.42
CA LYS A 127 -17.68 1.12 0.34
C LYS A 127 -17.36 1.66 -1.05
N VAL A 128 -16.29 1.15 -1.68
CA VAL A 128 -15.92 1.49 -3.07
C VAL A 128 -17.00 1.11 -4.09
N GLY A 129 -17.79 0.09 -3.78
CA GLY A 129 -18.93 -0.35 -4.59
C GLY A 129 -20.12 0.60 -4.60
N GLU A 130 -20.25 1.44 -3.59
CA GLU A 130 -21.39 2.35 -3.40
C GLU A 130 -21.51 3.38 -4.54
N SER A 131 -22.65 4.07 -4.60
CA SER A 131 -22.84 5.18 -5.54
C SER A 131 -21.87 6.32 -5.19
N SER A 132 -21.52 7.13 -6.20
CA SER A 132 -20.65 8.29 -6.01
C SER A 132 -21.20 9.32 -5.03
N ASP A 133 -22.52 9.34 -4.83
CA ASP A 133 -23.19 10.22 -3.87
C ASP A 133 -22.97 9.77 -2.41
N ASN A 134 -22.63 8.49 -2.20
CA ASN A 134 -22.42 7.90 -0.87
C ASN A 134 -20.94 7.72 -0.53
N PHE A 135 -20.11 7.41 -1.55
CA PHE A 135 -18.68 7.19 -1.35
C PHE A 135 -17.90 7.62 -2.58
N SER A 136 -16.98 8.56 -2.40
CA SER A 136 -16.16 9.12 -3.47
C SER A 136 -14.69 9.19 -3.08
N GLN A 137 -13.89 9.87 -3.90
CA GLN A 137 -12.43 9.86 -3.76
C GLN A 137 -11.93 10.56 -2.48
N PRO A 138 -12.53 11.66 -2.00
CA PRO A 138 -12.29 12.19 -0.66
C PRO A 138 -12.60 11.21 0.47
N GLU A 139 -13.75 10.53 0.47
CA GLU A 139 -14.10 9.57 1.54
C GLU A 139 -13.16 8.36 1.55
N LEU A 140 -12.73 7.90 0.36
CA LEU A 140 -11.67 6.89 0.26
C LEU A 140 -10.35 7.38 0.86
N HIS A 141 -10.01 8.65 0.62
CA HIS A 141 -8.80 9.27 1.15
C HIS A 141 -8.81 9.35 2.69
N ASP A 142 -9.93 9.79 3.26
CA ASP A 142 -10.10 9.88 4.71
C ASP A 142 -10.07 8.48 5.36
N LEU A 143 -10.73 7.49 4.74
CA LEU A 143 -10.73 6.12 5.23
C LEU A 143 -9.33 5.50 5.20
N PHE A 144 -8.56 5.72 4.13
CA PHE A 144 -7.18 5.20 4.02
C PHE A 144 -6.17 5.90 4.93
N ASN A 145 -6.50 7.09 5.45
CA ASN A 145 -5.71 7.76 6.46
C ASN A 145 -6.13 7.40 7.90
N GLN A 146 -7.09 6.50 8.08
CA GLN A 146 -7.33 5.84 9.36
C GLN A 146 -6.40 4.63 9.51
N GLN A 147 -5.51 4.66 10.51
CA GLN A 147 -4.45 3.67 10.71
C GLN A 147 -4.96 2.22 10.70
N SER A 148 -6.05 1.94 11.42
CA SER A 148 -6.64 0.60 11.50
C SER A 148 -7.07 0.05 10.14
N TYR A 149 -7.84 0.83 9.37
CA TYR A 149 -8.29 0.42 8.03
C TYR A 149 -7.11 0.23 7.07
N SER A 150 -6.21 1.22 7.04
CA SER A 150 -5.08 1.24 6.13
C SER A 150 -4.16 0.05 6.37
N ASP A 151 -3.83 -0.23 7.63
CA ASP A 151 -2.96 -1.35 7.98
C ASP A 151 -3.65 -2.70 7.76
N TYR A 152 -4.93 -2.85 8.15
CA TYR A 152 -5.65 -4.12 7.92
C TYR A 152 -5.75 -4.47 6.43
N VAL A 153 -5.97 -3.48 5.56
CA VAL A 153 -5.93 -3.67 4.11
C VAL A 153 -4.54 -4.13 3.66
N VAL A 154 -3.47 -3.48 4.15
CA VAL A 154 -2.08 -3.86 3.84
C VAL A 154 -1.78 -5.29 4.31
N VAL A 155 -2.16 -5.65 5.53
CA VAL A 155 -1.96 -7.01 6.07
C VAL A 155 -2.65 -8.03 5.20
N TYR A 156 -3.91 -7.79 4.83
CA TYR A 156 -4.64 -8.72 3.99
C TYR A 156 -3.99 -8.90 2.60
N LEU A 157 -3.49 -7.83 1.99
CA LEU A 157 -2.78 -7.91 0.72
C LEU A 157 -1.42 -8.64 0.84
N ARG A 158 -0.74 -8.52 1.98
CA ARG A 158 0.47 -9.33 2.27
C ARG A 158 0.11 -10.82 2.37
N LEU A 159 -1.01 -11.17 2.99
CA LEU A 159 -1.49 -12.56 3.05
C LEU A 159 -1.83 -13.10 1.66
N ILE A 160 -2.55 -12.34 0.83
CA ILE A 160 -2.83 -12.71 -0.57
C ILE A 160 -1.53 -12.93 -1.35
N THR A 161 -0.55 -12.03 -1.19
CA THR A 161 0.75 -12.12 -1.86
C THR A 161 1.52 -13.36 -1.42
N SER A 162 1.55 -13.64 -0.11
CA SER A 162 2.12 -14.86 0.45
C SER A 162 1.45 -16.11 -0.11
N GLY A 163 0.11 -16.11 -0.18
CA GLY A 163 -0.67 -17.17 -0.80
C GLY A 163 -0.28 -17.40 -2.27
N GLN A 164 -0.17 -16.35 -3.07
CA GLN A 164 0.21 -16.49 -4.48
C GLN A 164 1.64 -17.03 -4.64
N LEU A 165 2.59 -16.56 -3.83
CA LEU A 165 3.97 -17.05 -3.86
C LEU A 165 4.05 -18.54 -3.53
N GLN A 166 3.35 -18.97 -2.48
CA GLN A 166 3.34 -20.38 -2.06
C GLN A 166 2.63 -21.28 -3.08
N ARG A 167 1.56 -20.79 -3.71
CA ARG A 167 0.81 -21.52 -4.74
C ARG A 167 1.68 -21.88 -5.94
N ASP A 168 2.46 -20.92 -6.44
CA ASP A 168 3.37 -21.15 -7.56
C ASP A 168 4.83 -21.27 -7.09
N SER A 169 5.03 -21.95 -5.96
CA SER A 169 6.35 -22.02 -5.32
C SER A 169 7.44 -22.57 -6.24
N GLU A 170 7.12 -23.54 -7.10
CA GLU A 170 8.06 -24.08 -8.08
C GLU A 170 8.58 -23.03 -9.08
N PHE A 171 7.75 -22.04 -9.42
CA PHE A 171 8.13 -20.93 -10.26
C PHE A 171 9.00 -19.92 -9.49
N TYR A 172 8.55 -19.53 -8.29
CA TYR A 172 9.20 -18.47 -7.51
C TYR A 172 10.50 -18.89 -6.82
N GLN A 173 10.73 -20.18 -6.56
CA GLN A 173 11.90 -20.67 -5.83
C GLN A 173 13.24 -20.20 -6.42
N ASN A 174 13.31 -20.01 -7.74
CA ASN A 174 14.53 -19.60 -8.43
C ASN A 174 14.82 -18.08 -8.35
N PHE A 175 13.88 -17.30 -7.81
CA PHE A 175 13.98 -15.84 -7.67
C PHE A 175 14.22 -15.41 -6.21
N ILE A 176 14.26 -16.36 -5.27
CA ILE A 176 14.48 -16.07 -3.85
C ILE A 176 15.96 -16.14 -3.55
N ASP A 177 16.53 -15.00 -3.15
CA ASP A 177 17.93 -14.93 -2.77
C ASP A 177 18.21 -15.76 -1.50
N GLY A 178 19.36 -16.43 -1.51
CA GLY A 178 19.82 -17.30 -0.42
C GLY A 178 19.31 -18.73 -0.54
N LYS A 179 19.56 -19.55 0.48
CA LYS A 179 19.17 -20.98 0.51
C LYS A 179 17.78 -21.19 1.13
N ARG A 180 16.89 -20.21 0.99
CA ARG A 180 15.56 -20.22 1.63
C ARG A 180 14.54 -20.84 0.69
N THR A 181 13.60 -21.57 1.26
CA THR A 181 12.37 -21.98 0.59
C THR A 181 11.41 -20.79 0.44
N VAL A 182 10.44 -20.92 -0.46
CA VAL A 182 9.38 -19.92 -0.63
C VAL A 182 8.59 -19.69 0.66
N LEU A 183 8.31 -20.76 1.41
CA LEU A 183 7.61 -20.66 2.69
C LEU A 183 8.41 -19.86 3.74
N GLU A 184 9.71 -20.13 3.87
CA GLU A 184 10.58 -19.40 4.79
C GLU A 184 10.66 -17.92 4.42
N PHE A 185 10.76 -17.60 3.14
CA PHE A 185 10.71 -16.22 2.65
C PHE A 185 9.38 -15.54 3.02
N CYS A 186 8.26 -16.21 2.79
CA CYS A 186 6.93 -15.69 3.13
C CYS A 186 6.74 -15.45 4.63
N HIS A 187 7.25 -16.31 5.52
CA HIS A 187 7.14 -16.11 6.97
C HIS A 187 7.95 -14.91 7.47
N GLN A 188 9.17 -14.74 6.96
CA GLN A 188 10.04 -13.62 7.33
C GLN A 188 9.48 -12.27 6.90
N VAL A 189 8.87 -12.20 5.71
CA VAL A 189 8.37 -10.95 5.12
C VAL A 189 6.90 -10.68 5.51
N GLY A 190 6.12 -11.72 5.79
CA GLY A 190 4.66 -11.65 5.92
C GLY A 190 4.09 -11.79 7.33
N VAL A 191 4.77 -12.46 8.27
CA VAL A 191 4.18 -12.80 9.59
C VAL A 191 4.95 -12.18 10.75
N GLU A 192 6.28 -12.13 10.69
CA GLU A 192 7.10 -11.55 11.77
C GLU A 192 6.95 -10.03 11.94
N LEU A 193 6.40 -9.35 10.93
CA LEU A 193 6.08 -7.91 10.95
C LEU A 193 4.65 -7.61 11.41
N LEU A 194 3.78 -8.63 11.57
CA LEU A 194 2.40 -8.45 12.04
C LEU A 194 2.29 -8.48 13.58
N MET A 195 3.37 -8.86 14.27
CA MET A 195 3.40 -9.01 15.73
C MET A 195 4.48 -8.15 16.42
N LYS A 196 5.00 -7.13 15.73
CA LYS A 196 5.89 -6.12 16.34
C LYS A 196 5.21 -4.77 16.40
#